data_AF-X0WLY5-F1
#
_entry.id   AF-X0WLY5-F1
#
_cell.length_a   1.000
_cell.length_b   1.000
_cell.length_c   1.000
_cell.angle_alpha   90.00
_cell.angle_beta   90.00
_cell.angle_gamma   90.00
#
_symmetry.space_group_name_H-M   'P 1'
#
loop_
_entity.id
_entity.type
_entity.pdbx_description
1 polymer ?
#
loop_
_entity_poly.entity_id
_entity_poly.type
_entity_poly.pdbx_seq_one_letter_code
_entity_poly.pdbx_strand_id
1 'polypeptide(L)' 'MTEDPDAMRELEELGLFSTPVTVINDEVVVGFDRAKLEELLGLV' A
#
# COMPACT_ATOMS: atom_id res chain seq x y z
N MET A 1 12.48 7.07 -12.90
CA MET A 1 12.94 7.50 -11.56
C MET A 1 11.68 7.74 -10.73
N THR A 2 11.68 7.37 -9.45
CA THR A 2 10.56 7.74 -8.56
C THR A 2 10.53 9.25 -8.37
N GLU A 3 9.35 9.83 -8.24
CA GLU A 3 9.18 11.25 -7.88
C GLU A 3 9.37 11.46 -6.37
N ASP A 4 9.22 10.39 -5.58
CA ASP A 4 9.36 10.39 -4.13
C ASP A 4 10.34 9.28 -3.68
N PRO A 5 11.61 9.63 -3.40
CA PRO A 5 12.61 8.72 -2.86
C PRO A 5 12.41 8.34 -1.38
N ASP A 6 11.65 9.11 -0.62
CA ASP A 6 11.29 8.77 0.77
C ASP A 6 10.26 7.64 0.76
N ALA A 7 9.20 7.77 -0.05
CA ALA A 7 8.20 6.70 -0.22
C ALA A 7 8.81 5.37 -0.70
N MET A 8 9.84 5.41 -1.56
CA MET A 8 10.56 4.19 -1.96
C MET A 8 11.35 3.56 -0.79
N ARG A 9 11.97 4.38 0.07
CA ARG A 9 12.67 3.87 1.27
C ARG A 9 11.69 3.23 2.24
N GLU A 10 10.51 3.82 2.42
CA GLU A 10 9.45 3.22 3.26
C GLU A 10 9.03 1.83 2.75
N LEU A 11 8.88 1.66 1.43
CA LEU A 11 8.60 0.33 0.84
C LEU A 11 9.72 -0.68 1.12
N GLU A 12 10.98 -0.25 0.99
CA GLU A 12 12.15 -1.10 1.28
C GLU A 12 12.21 -1.50 2.76
N GLU A 13 11.95 -0.56 3.68
CA GLU A 13 11.90 -0.80 5.12
C GLU A 13 10.75 -1.74 5.52
N LEU A 14 9.61 -1.65 4.83
CA LEU A 14 8.47 -2.55 4.98
C LEU A 14 8.70 -3.93 4.32
N GLY A 15 9.80 -4.12 3.59
CA GLY A 15 10.09 -5.35 2.85
C GLY A 15 9.15 -5.59 1.65
N LEU A 16 8.53 -4.53 1.14
CA LEU A 16 7.56 -4.56 0.05
C LEU A 16 8.25 -4.24 -1.27
N PHE A 17 8.37 -5.23 -2.14
CA PHE A 17 9.08 -5.11 -3.42
C PHE A 17 8.15 -5.05 -4.64
N SER A 18 6.84 -5.04 -4.42
CA SER A 18 5.83 -5.01 -5.48
C SER A 18 4.91 -3.82 -5.31
N THR A 19 4.47 -3.26 -6.43
CA THR A 19 3.53 -2.13 -6.49
C THR A 19 2.27 -2.54 -7.28
N PRO A 20 1.12 -1.86 -7.08
CA PRO A 20 0.87 -0.79 -6.11
C PRO A 20 0.81 -1.30 -4.66
N VAL A 21 1.11 -0.41 -3.70
CA VAL A 21 0.91 -0.65 -2.26
C VAL A 21 -0.01 0.44 -1.74
N THR A 22 -1.04 0.05 -0.97
CA THR A 22 -1.94 0.98 -0.30
C THR A 22 -1.89 0.69 1.19
N VAL A 23 -1.63 1.72 2.00
CA VAL A 23 -1.64 1.64 3.46
C VAL A 23 -2.89 2.35 3.96
N ILE A 24 -3.74 1.65 4.71
CA ILE A 24 -4.98 2.20 5.29
C ILE A 24 -4.93 1.96 6.80
N ASN A 25 -4.76 3.03 7.57
CA ASN A 25 -4.41 2.95 9.00
C ASN A 25 -3.14 2.12 9.18
N ASP A 26 -3.20 1.02 9.92
CA ASP A 26 -2.08 0.09 10.16
C ASP A 26 -2.10 -1.14 9.23
N GLU A 27 -3.01 -1.18 8.26
CA GLU A 27 -3.17 -2.30 7.32
C GLU A 27 -2.50 -2.02 5.98
N VAL A 28 -1.73 -3.00 5.50
CA VAL A 28 -1.04 -2.94 4.22
C VAL A 28 -1.74 -3.83 3.20
N VAL A 29 -2.14 -3.24 2.07
CA VAL A 29 -2.67 -3.94 0.90
C VAL A 29 -1.65 -3.86 -0.23
N VAL A 30 -1.14 -5.01 -0.64
CA VAL A 30 -0.22 -5.14 -1.78
C VAL A 30 -1.01 -5.59 -3.01
N GLY A 31 -0.82 -4.89 -4.13
CA GLY A 31 -1.63 -5.07 -5.34
C GLY A 31 -2.98 -4.35 -5.24
N PHE A 32 -3.96 -4.84 -6.00
CA PHE A 32 -5.31 -4.26 -6.01
C PHE A 32 -6.35 -5.32 -5.68
N ASP A 33 -6.70 -5.42 -4.39
CA ASP A 33 -7.82 -6.23 -3.90
C ASP A 33 -9.01 -5.30 -3.61
N ARG A 34 -9.96 -5.25 -4.54
CA ARG A 34 -11.14 -4.38 -4.42
C ARG A 34 -11.96 -4.69 -3.17
N ALA A 35 -12.19 -5.96 -2.87
CA ALA A 35 -13.04 -6.35 -1.75
C ALA A 35 -12.39 -5.95 -0.42
N LYS A 36 -11.07 -6.17 -0.29
CA LYS A 36 -10.33 -5.77 0.91
C LYS A 36 -10.28 -4.26 1.09
N LEU A 37 -10.09 -3.51 -0.01
CA LEU A 37 -10.10 -2.05 0.03
C LEU A 37 -11.48 -1.50 0.41
N GLU A 38 -12.57 -2.07 -0.12
CA GLU A 38 -13.94 -1.66 0.24
C GLU A 38 -14.22 -1.88 1.74
N GLU A 39 -13.78 -3.02 2.30
CA GLU A 39 -13.88 -3.32 3.73
C GLU A 39 -13.10 -2.31 4.58
N LEU A 40 -11.81 -2.08 4.25
CA LEU A 40 -10.93 -1.19 5.03
C LEU A 40 -11.35 0.29 4.95
N LEU A 41 -12.01 0.69 3.87
CA LEU A 41 -12.52 2.05 3.69
C LEU A 41 -13.95 2.24 4.23
N GLY A 42 -14.60 1.19 4.75
CA GLY A 42 -15.96 1.25 5.28
C GLY A 42 -17.03 1.50 4.22
N LEU A 43 -16.80 1.01 3.00
CA LEU A 43 -17.73 1.11 1.87
C LEU A 43 -18.71 -0.07 1.82
N VAL A 44 -18.49 -1.09 2.65
CA VAL A 44 -19.33 -2.28 2.83
C VAL A 44 -19.50 -2.62 4.30
#